data_AF-A0AAU5Z307-F1
#
_entry.id   AF-A0AAU5Z307-F1
#
_cell.length_a   1.000
_cell.length_b   1.000
_cell.length_c   1.000
_cell.angle_alpha   90.00
_cell.angle_beta   90.00
_cell.angle_gamma   90.00
#
_symmetry.space_group_name_H-M   'P 1'
#
loop_
_entity.id
_entity.type
_entity.pdbx_description
1 polymer ?
#
loop_
_entity_poly.entity_id
_entity_poly.type
_entity_poly.pdbx_seq_one_letter_code
_entity_poly.pdbx_strand_id
1 'polypeptide(L)'
;MTESRSPSATRPERAFLDANVIRGQQTTDIILSLAHRDVFEPRWTQNVIDEMRRNRPPELSEADIDRRIRTMNKAFPRAMTSEPPQELQDQMRADPKDKHVLAGAVHSNSDVLVTDNLKDFDPPSAGPNAMRVQSLNQFLSRKLEEDPEHVQAALQEMLQRYKRDPRTMSALIDTMAEGQELRGFAHKLNTMVPPEQRGTSEALTANQQGSAKSVALDGVADAGGGSQTTPKATESQSAHTPKGPSRGQGSERALIRHGNPAEPVRSLRALRG
;
A
#
# COMPACT_ATOMS: atom_id res chain seq x y z
N MET A 1 30.42 22.11 -27.72
CA MET A 1 29.14 22.45 -27.07
C MET A 1 28.30 21.20 -27.07
N THR A 2 28.39 20.40 -26.00
CA THR A 2 27.55 19.23 -25.78
C THR A 2 26.33 19.69 -25.01
N GLU A 3 25.17 19.70 -25.67
CA GLU A 3 23.89 20.01 -25.04
C GLU A 3 23.58 18.94 -23.98
N SER A 4 23.58 19.37 -22.72
CA SER A 4 23.10 18.61 -21.58
C SER A 4 21.60 18.33 -21.78
N ARG A 5 21.27 17.09 -22.12
CA ARG A 5 19.90 16.59 -22.15
C ARG A 5 19.29 16.71 -20.74
N SER A 6 18.31 17.59 -20.58
CA SER A 6 17.51 17.70 -19.35
C SER A 6 16.88 16.33 -19.01
N PRO A 7 16.80 15.95 -17.72
CA PRO A 7 16.12 14.72 -17.34
C PRO A 7 14.64 14.81 -17.73
N SER A 8 14.21 13.90 -18.60
CA SER A 8 12.80 13.72 -18.95
C SER A 8 11.99 13.54 -17.67
N ALA A 9 10.93 14.33 -17.47
CA ALA A 9 9.99 14.15 -16.37
C ALA A 9 9.42 12.71 -16.44
N THR A 10 9.91 11.83 -15.57
CA THR A 10 9.39 10.47 -15.44
C THR A 10 8.01 10.56 -14.81
N ARG A 11 7.00 9.95 -15.43
CA ARG A 11 5.67 9.84 -14.83
C ARG A 11 5.78 9.26 -13.41
N PRO A 12 5.04 9.77 -12.42
CA PRO A 12 5.00 9.14 -11.10
C PRO A 12 4.62 7.65 -11.21
N GLU A 13 5.20 6.85 -10.33
CA GLU A 13 4.89 5.42 -10.22
C GLU A 13 3.40 5.24 -9.89
N ARG A 14 2.70 4.38 -10.64
CA ARG A 14 1.31 4.02 -10.33
C ARG A 14 1.26 2.92 -9.29
N ALA A 15 0.62 3.18 -8.16
CA ALA A 15 0.46 2.23 -7.08
C ALA A 15 -1.00 1.82 -6.94
N PHE A 16 -1.29 0.53 -7.13
CA PHE A 16 -2.58 -0.04 -6.79
C PHE A 16 -2.64 -0.29 -5.29
N LEU A 17 -3.62 0.30 -4.62
CA LEU A 17 -3.76 0.20 -3.17
C LEU A 17 -4.81 -0.85 -2.83
N ASP A 18 -4.42 -1.87 -2.08
CA ASP A 18 -5.33 -2.86 -1.52
C ASP A 18 -6.17 -2.25 -0.38
N ALA A 19 -7.35 -2.80 -0.11
CA ALA A 19 -8.26 -2.35 0.94
C ALA A 19 -7.59 -2.40 2.32
N ASN A 20 -6.73 -3.40 2.57
CA ASN A 20 -6.07 -3.57 3.86
C ASN A 20 -5.13 -2.40 4.23
N VAL A 21 -4.51 -1.71 3.26
CA VAL A 21 -3.60 -0.59 3.53
C VAL A 21 -4.34 0.75 3.61
N ILE A 22 -5.52 0.86 2.99
CA ILE A 22 -6.35 2.08 3.00
C ILE A 22 -7.55 2.04 3.97
N ARG A 23 -7.62 1.04 4.87
CA ARG A 23 -8.67 0.98 5.91
C ARG A 23 -8.38 1.87 7.12
N GLY A 24 -7.12 1.95 7.56
CA GLY A 24 -6.70 2.67 8.76
C GLY A 24 -6.72 4.19 8.55
N GLN A 25 -7.14 4.97 9.55
CA GLN A 25 -7.20 6.43 9.39
C GLN A 25 -5.81 7.02 9.17
N GLN A 26 -4.83 6.66 10.00
CA GLN A 26 -3.47 7.20 9.92
C GLN A 26 -2.75 6.72 8.65
N THR A 27 -2.85 5.43 8.32
CA THR A 27 -2.21 4.86 7.12
C THR A 27 -2.74 5.52 5.85
N THR A 28 -4.05 5.78 5.79
CA THR A 28 -4.68 6.42 4.63
C THR A 28 -4.36 7.89 4.51
N ASP A 29 -4.34 8.64 5.61
CA ASP A 29 -3.97 10.06 5.54
C ASP A 29 -2.52 10.21 5.08
N ILE A 30 -1.60 9.36 5.58
CA ILE A 30 -0.20 9.34 5.15
C ILE A 30 -0.10 9.02 3.65
N ILE A 31 -0.60 7.86 3.22
CA ILE A 31 -0.42 7.41 1.83
C ILE A 31 -1.08 8.36 0.83
N LEU A 32 -2.25 8.93 1.17
CA LEU A 32 -2.92 9.89 0.30
C LEU A 32 -2.30 11.29 0.36
N SER A 33 -1.66 11.68 1.47
CA SER A 33 -0.88 12.93 1.51
C SER A 33 0.34 12.86 0.60
N LEU A 34 1.03 11.72 0.58
CA LEU A 34 2.13 11.49 -0.35
C LEU A 34 1.64 11.52 -1.81
N ALA A 35 0.52 10.87 -2.11
CA ALA A 35 -0.10 10.93 -3.44
C ALA A 35 -0.49 12.37 -3.84
N HIS A 36 -0.96 13.20 -2.90
CA HIS A 36 -1.32 14.59 -3.19
C HIS A 36 -0.13 15.46 -3.60
N ARG A 37 1.08 15.05 -3.20
CA ARG A 37 2.37 15.68 -3.55
C ARG A 37 3.05 15.00 -4.74
N ASP A 38 2.30 14.23 -5.53
CA ASP A 38 2.77 13.53 -6.74
C ASP A 38 3.94 12.54 -6.50
N VAL A 39 4.17 12.10 -5.26
CA VAL A 39 5.18 11.07 -4.92
C VAL A 39 4.88 9.74 -5.64
N PHE A 40 3.60 9.48 -5.87
CA PHE A 40 3.10 8.37 -6.68
C PHE A 40 1.65 8.66 -7.12
N GLU A 41 1.15 7.92 -8.10
CA GLU A 41 -0.24 7.98 -8.57
C GLU A 41 -1.05 6.81 -7.98
N PRO A 42 -2.03 7.05 -7.09
CA PRO A 42 -2.83 5.97 -6.53
C PRO A 42 -3.82 5.40 -7.54
N ARG A 43 -4.13 4.11 -7.40
CA ARG A 43 -5.15 3.37 -8.15
C ARG A 43 -5.93 2.44 -7.20
N TRP A 44 -7.24 2.31 -7.41
CA TRP A 44 -8.12 1.34 -6.77
C TRP A 44 -9.34 1.06 -7.65
N THR A 45 -10.08 -0.01 -7.36
CA THR A 45 -11.37 -0.30 -8.01
C THR A 45 -12.53 -0.14 -7.02
N GLN A 46 -13.77 -0.28 -7.51
CA GLN A 46 -14.95 -0.22 -6.65
C GLN A 46 -15.00 -1.41 -5.68
N ASN A 47 -14.60 -2.61 -6.13
CA ASN A 47 -14.51 -3.81 -5.28
C ASN A 47 -13.59 -3.61 -4.07
N VAL A 48 -12.43 -2.97 -4.27
CA VAL A 48 -11.50 -2.61 -3.18
C VAL A 48 -12.15 -1.62 -2.20
N ILE A 49 -12.86 -0.61 -2.71
CA ILE A 49 -13.56 0.37 -1.88
C ILE A 49 -14.71 -0.29 -1.09
N ASP A 50 -15.43 -1.22 -1.70
CA ASP A 50 -16.50 -1.98 -1.05
C ASP A 50 -15.94 -2.92 0.02
N GLU A 51 -14.79 -3.54 -0.22
CA GLU A 51 -14.09 -4.33 0.79
C GLU A 51 -13.62 -3.47 1.96
N MET A 52 -13.02 -2.31 1.70
CA MET A 52 -12.66 -1.34 2.73
C MET A 52 -13.88 -0.93 3.57
N ARG A 53 -15.05 -0.73 2.92
CA ARG A 53 -16.31 -0.39 3.61
C ARG A 53 -16.82 -1.53 4.50
N ARG A 54 -16.79 -2.77 3.99
CA ARG A 54 -17.23 -3.98 4.71
C ARG A 54 -16.33 -4.28 5.91
N ASN A 55 -15.03 -4.08 5.76
CA ASN A 55 -14.01 -4.39 6.76
C ASN A 55 -13.64 -3.18 7.62
N ARG A 56 -14.49 -2.14 7.67
CA ARG A 56 -14.22 -0.98 8.51
C ARG A 56 -14.24 -1.35 10.00
N PRO A 57 -13.53 -0.60 10.86
CA PRO A 57 -13.61 -0.79 12.30
C PRO A 57 -15.06 -0.64 12.81
N PRO A 58 -15.51 -1.46 13.77
CA PRO A 58 -16.88 -1.39 14.31
C PRO A 58 -17.29 -0.02 14.85
N GLU A 59 -16.31 0.76 15.31
CA GLU A 59 -16.47 2.09 15.88
C GLU A 59 -16.71 3.16 14.81
N LEU A 60 -16.42 2.85 13.55
CA LEU A 60 -16.60 3.76 12.43
C LEU A 60 -18.02 3.60 11.85
N SER A 61 -18.80 4.68 11.88
CA SER A 61 -20.15 4.66 11.33
C SER A 61 -20.15 4.52 9.79
N GLU A 62 -21.25 4.01 9.24
CA GLU A 62 -21.48 3.98 7.77
C GLU A 62 -21.36 5.38 7.16
N ALA A 63 -21.89 6.40 7.84
CA ALA A 63 -21.84 7.78 7.36
C ALA A 63 -20.40 8.32 7.28
N ASP A 64 -19.54 7.94 8.23
CA ASP A 64 -18.15 8.38 8.29
C ASP A 64 -17.30 7.70 7.21
N ILE A 65 -17.45 6.38 7.03
CA ILE A 65 -16.73 5.67 5.95
C ILE A 65 -17.19 6.15 4.58
N ASP A 66 -18.49 6.42 4.39
CA ASP A 66 -19.02 6.96 3.14
C ASP A 66 -18.49 8.36 2.85
N ARG A 67 -18.39 9.21 3.88
CA ARG A 67 -17.80 10.55 3.76
C ARG A 67 -16.32 10.46 3.38
N ARG A 68 -15.59 9.51 3.95
CA ARG A 68 -14.18 9.24 3.61
C ARG A 68 -14.03 8.79 2.16
N ILE A 69 -14.79 7.80 1.71
CA ILE A 69 -14.78 7.31 0.33
C ILE A 69 -15.06 8.45 -0.66
N ARG A 70 -16.09 9.26 -0.40
CA ARG A 70 -16.40 10.44 -1.23
C ARG A 70 -15.24 11.44 -1.27
N THR A 71 -14.59 11.68 -0.15
CA THR A 71 -13.44 12.59 -0.07
C THR A 71 -12.25 12.06 -0.86
N MET A 72 -11.94 10.77 -0.74
CA MET A 72 -10.87 10.09 -1.49
C MET A 72 -11.10 10.19 -3.00
N ASN A 73 -12.28 9.79 -3.47
CA ASN A 73 -12.61 9.81 -4.91
C ASN A 73 -12.67 11.25 -5.47
N LYS A 74 -13.08 12.23 -4.67
CA LYS A 74 -13.06 13.64 -5.07
C LYS A 74 -11.63 14.18 -5.17
N ALA A 75 -10.76 13.81 -4.24
CA ALA A 75 -9.36 14.25 -4.23
C ALA A 75 -8.53 13.58 -5.33
N PHE A 76 -8.86 12.33 -5.68
CA PHE A 76 -8.15 11.55 -6.70
C PHE A 76 -9.11 10.99 -7.76
N PRO A 77 -9.68 11.83 -8.66
CA PRO A 77 -10.65 11.37 -9.66
C PRO A 77 -10.10 10.31 -10.62
N ARG A 78 -8.78 10.27 -10.81
CA ARG A 78 -8.09 9.29 -11.66
C ARG A 78 -7.69 8.00 -10.94
N ALA A 79 -7.84 7.94 -9.62
CA ALA A 79 -7.48 6.76 -8.85
C ALA A 79 -8.53 5.65 -8.95
N MET A 80 -9.81 6.00 -9.06
CA MET A 80 -10.86 5.03 -9.35
C MET A 80 -10.71 4.53 -10.79
N THR A 81 -10.45 3.24 -10.93
CA THR A 81 -10.31 2.55 -12.21
C THR A 81 -11.49 1.63 -12.47
N SER A 82 -11.73 1.30 -13.74
CA SER A 82 -12.72 0.29 -14.10
C SER A 82 -12.35 -1.07 -13.50
N GLU A 83 -13.34 -1.86 -13.10
CA GLU A 83 -13.09 -3.24 -12.69
C GLU A 83 -12.38 -4.04 -13.80
N PRO A 84 -11.47 -4.96 -13.42
CA PRO A 84 -10.85 -5.86 -14.38
C PRO A 84 -11.87 -6.85 -14.94
N PRO A 85 -11.79 -7.23 -16.22
CA PRO A 85 -12.59 -8.31 -16.79
C PRO A 85 -12.46 -9.61 -15.99
N GLN A 86 -13.54 -10.40 -15.91
CA GLN A 86 -13.54 -11.64 -15.14
C GLN A 86 -12.46 -12.62 -15.63
N GLU A 87 -12.24 -12.67 -16.94
CA GLU A 87 -11.24 -13.53 -17.55
C GLU A 87 -9.82 -13.18 -17.09
N LEU A 88 -9.56 -11.89 -16.85
CA LEU A 88 -8.28 -11.44 -16.30
C LEU A 88 -8.15 -11.86 -14.82
N GLN A 89 -9.23 -11.71 -14.04
CA GLN A 89 -9.26 -12.16 -12.64
C GLN A 89 -8.96 -13.66 -12.54
N ASP A 90 -9.59 -14.48 -13.38
CA ASP A 90 -9.44 -15.93 -13.35
C ASP A 90 -7.98 -16.38 -13.61
N GLN A 91 -7.26 -15.63 -14.45
CA GLN A 91 -5.85 -15.87 -14.79
C GLN A 91 -4.87 -15.43 -13.69
N MET A 92 -5.28 -14.62 -12.73
CA MET A 92 -4.38 -14.14 -11.68
C MET A 92 -3.96 -15.28 -10.74
N ARG A 93 -2.66 -15.30 -10.42
CA ARG A 93 -2.08 -16.20 -9.43
C ARG A 93 -2.08 -15.50 -8.07
N ALA A 94 -3.22 -15.54 -7.41
CA ALA A 94 -3.44 -15.02 -6.07
C ALA A 94 -4.46 -15.89 -5.34
N ASP A 95 -4.61 -15.69 -4.04
CA ASP A 95 -5.69 -16.31 -3.28
C ASP A 95 -7.05 -16.01 -3.93
N PRO A 96 -8.01 -16.97 -3.94
CA PRO A 96 -9.24 -16.84 -4.72
C PRO A 96 -10.04 -15.56 -4.45
N LYS A 97 -10.04 -15.09 -3.20
CA LYS A 97 -10.74 -13.85 -2.80
C LYS A 97 -10.00 -12.59 -3.24
N ASP A 98 -8.69 -12.66 -3.43
CA ASP A 98 -7.79 -11.52 -3.69
C ASP A 98 -7.41 -11.37 -5.18
N LYS A 99 -7.84 -12.31 -6.04
CA LYS A 99 -7.65 -12.23 -7.50
C LYS A 99 -8.10 -10.91 -8.11
N HIS A 100 -9.19 -10.34 -7.59
CA HIS A 100 -9.73 -9.07 -8.07
C HIS A 100 -8.75 -7.90 -7.84
N VAL A 101 -7.98 -7.93 -6.74
CA VAL A 101 -6.97 -6.92 -6.39
C VAL A 101 -5.80 -6.98 -7.38
N LEU A 102 -5.23 -8.17 -7.59
CA LEU A 102 -4.10 -8.33 -8.52
C LEU A 102 -4.51 -8.02 -9.97
N ALA A 103 -5.70 -8.46 -10.38
CA ALA A 103 -6.23 -8.15 -11.70
C ALA A 103 -6.48 -6.65 -11.87
N GLY A 104 -6.97 -5.96 -10.83
CA GLY A 104 -7.12 -4.51 -10.82
C GLY A 104 -5.78 -3.79 -10.98
N ALA A 105 -4.73 -4.26 -10.30
CA ALA A 105 -3.38 -3.73 -10.47
C ALA A 105 -2.86 -3.89 -11.90
N VAL A 106 -3.07 -5.05 -12.52
CA VAL A 106 -2.67 -5.32 -13.92
C VAL A 106 -3.48 -4.44 -14.89
N HIS A 107 -4.81 -4.44 -14.76
CA HIS A 107 -5.72 -3.71 -15.65
C HIS A 107 -5.52 -2.20 -15.61
N SER A 108 -5.15 -1.66 -14.44
CA SER A 108 -4.80 -0.25 -14.26
C SER A 108 -3.37 0.09 -14.71
N ASN A 109 -2.60 -0.88 -15.21
CA ASN A 109 -1.18 -0.75 -15.55
C ASN A 109 -0.36 -0.18 -14.39
N SER A 110 -0.63 -0.66 -13.18
CA SER A 110 0.09 -0.25 -11.98
C SER A 110 1.49 -0.86 -11.95
N ASP A 111 2.45 -0.07 -11.52
CA ASP A 111 3.86 -0.45 -11.42
C ASP A 111 4.12 -1.25 -10.11
N VAL A 112 3.27 -1.05 -9.11
CA VAL A 112 3.30 -1.73 -7.81
C VAL A 112 1.90 -1.97 -7.24
N LEU A 113 1.68 -3.13 -6.65
CA LEU A 113 0.58 -3.43 -5.74
C LEU A 113 1.05 -3.22 -4.29
N VAL A 114 0.34 -2.40 -3.54
CA VAL A 114 0.61 -2.12 -2.12
C VAL A 114 -0.40 -2.87 -1.26
N THR A 115 0.07 -3.89 -0.54
CA THR A 115 -0.74 -4.77 0.32
C THR A 115 0.12 -5.33 1.46
N ASP A 116 -0.45 -5.44 2.66
CA ASP A 116 0.23 -6.10 3.77
C ASP A 116 0.07 -7.64 3.75
N ASN A 117 -0.70 -8.19 2.81
CA ASN A 117 -0.95 -9.62 2.63
C ASN A 117 -0.03 -10.26 1.57
N LEU A 118 1.27 -9.97 1.62
CA LEU A 118 2.23 -10.29 0.54
C LEU A 118 2.21 -11.75 0.04
N LYS A 119 2.00 -12.70 0.94
CA LYS A 119 2.02 -14.14 0.63
C LYS A 119 0.82 -14.59 -0.24
N ASP A 120 -0.24 -13.79 -0.30
CA ASP A 120 -1.48 -14.11 -0.99
C ASP A 120 -1.38 -13.78 -2.50
N PHE A 121 -0.27 -13.20 -2.95
CA PHE A 121 -0.07 -12.70 -4.31
C PHE A 121 1.21 -13.23 -4.97
N ASP A 122 1.08 -13.76 -6.19
CA ASP A 122 2.18 -14.08 -7.11
C ASP A 122 2.04 -13.21 -8.37
N PRO A 123 2.61 -11.98 -8.37
CA PRO A 123 2.44 -11.03 -9.47
C PRO A 123 3.16 -11.50 -10.73
N PRO A 124 2.76 -11.02 -11.93
CA PRO A 124 3.57 -11.20 -13.12
C PRO A 124 4.98 -10.65 -12.89
N SER A 125 6.00 -11.47 -13.12
CA SER A 125 7.41 -11.10 -12.89
C SER A 125 8.13 -10.63 -14.15
N ALA A 126 7.53 -10.80 -15.32
CA ALA A 126 8.10 -10.44 -16.62
C ALA A 126 7.03 -9.96 -17.62
N GLY A 127 7.48 -9.30 -18.68
CA GLY A 127 6.61 -8.77 -19.73
C GLY A 127 5.95 -7.44 -19.36
N PRO A 128 4.98 -6.98 -20.18
CA PRO A 128 4.38 -5.64 -20.04
C PRO A 128 3.59 -5.45 -18.75
N ASN A 129 3.19 -6.54 -18.08
CA ASN A 129 2.42 -6.52 -16.83
C ASN A 129 3.29 -6.76 -15.59
N ALA A 130 4.62 -6.78 -15.75
CA ALA A 130 5.53 -7.01 -14.63
C ALA A 130 5.35 -5.93 -13.56
N MET A 131 5.15 -6.33 -12.30
CA MET A 131 4.95 -5.40 -11.20
C MET A 131 5.57 -5.90 -9.90
N ARG A 132 5.80 -4.96 -8.98
CA ARG A 132 6.17 -5.27 -7.60
C ARG A 132 4.93 -5.50 -6.74
N VAL A 133 5.07 -6.32 -5.71
CA VAL A 133 4.14 -6.35 -4.57
C VAL A 133 4.92 -5.92 -3.34
N GLN A 134 4.44 -4.91 -2.62
CA GLN A 134 5.13 -4.33 -1.47
C GLN A 134 4.16 -4.12 -0.30
N SER A 135 4.67 -4.31 0.92
CA SER A 135 3.89 -3.90 2.10
C SER A 135 3.78 -2.39 2.16
N LEU A 136 2.83 -1.87 2.92
CA LEU A 136 2.72 -0.42 3.12
C LEU A 136 4.05 0.14 3.66
N ASN A 137 4.66 -0.58 4.59
CA ASN A 137 5.93 -0.20 5.18
C ASN A 137 7.07 -0.12 4.15
N GLN A 138 7.20 -1.16 3.32
CA GLN A 138 8.23 -1.24 2.29
C GLN A 138 8.04 -0.14 1.24
N PHE A 139 6.80 0.07 0.80
CA PHE A 139 6.46 1.08 -0.19
C PHE A 139 6.80 2.49 0.31
N LEU A 140 6.31 2.88 1.50
CA LEU A 140 6.58 4.21 2.07
C LEU A 140 8.07 4.42 2.35
N SER A 141 8.75 3.40 2.86
CA SER A 141 10.20 3.47 3.15
C SER A 141 11.03 3.63 1.88
N ARG A 142 10.64 2.99 0.78
CA ARG A 142 11.29 3.16 -0.53
C ARG A 142 11.02 4.55 -1.08
N LYS A 143 9.77 5.04 -1.02
CA LYS A 143 9.43 6.40 -1.46
C LYS A 143 10.19 7.47 -0.70
N LEU A 144 10.42 7.27 0.59
CA LEU A 144 11.25 8.17 1.39
C LEU A 144 12.72 8.16 0.96
N GLU A 145 13.27 7.03 0.53
CA GLU A 145 14.64 6.98 -0.02
C GLU A 145 14.74 7.62 -1.40
N GLU A 146 13.74 7.37 -2.25
CA GLU A 146 13.68 7.90 -3.61
C GLU A 146 13.55 9.42 -3.61
N ASP A 147 12.71 9.97 -2.73
CA ASP A 147 12.44 11.40 -2.65
C ASP A 147 12.14 11.85 -1.20
N PRO A 148 13.19 12.00 -0.35
CA PRO A 148 13.01 12.38 1.03
C PRO A 148 12.32 13.74 1.19
N GLU A 149 12.60 14.68 0.28
CA GLU A 149 12.10 16.05 0.35
C GLU A 149 10.58 16.10 0.13
N HIS A 150 10.06 15.51 -0.95
CA HIS A 150 8.61 15.53 -1.22
C HIS A 150 7.83 14.71 -0.19
N VAL A 151 8.38 13.59 0.28
CA VAL A 151 7.74 12.80 1.34
C VAL A 151 7.66 13.58 2.65
N GLN A 152 8.76 14.17 3.12
CA GLN A 152 8.75 14.96 4.35
C GLN A 152 7.82 16.17 4.24
N ALA A 153 7.81 16.86 3.10
CA ALA A 153 6.92 17.99 2.85
C ALA A 153 5.43 17.58 2.84
N ALA A 154 5.10 16.42 2.24
CA ALA A 154 3.75 15.86 2.27
C ALA A 154 3.27 15.58 3.70
N LEU A 155 4.14 15.02 4.54
CA LEU A 155 3.84 14.75 5.95
C LEU A 155 3.71 16.05 6.76
N GLN A 156 4.53 17.07 6.50
CA GLN A 156 4.39 18.37 7.15
C GLN A 156 3.06 19.05 6.80
N GLU A 157 2.66 19.05 5.52
CA GLU A 157 1.35 19.56 5.10
C GLU A 157 0.19 18.76 5.69
N MET A 158 0.36 17.44 5.82
CA MET A 158 -0.60 16.58 6.51
C MET A 158 -0.83 17.05 7.95
N LEU A 159 0.26 17.27 8.70
CA LEU A 159 0.19 17.73 10.08
C LEU A 159 -0.43 19.13 10.22
N GLN A 160 -0.22 20.02 9.25
CA GLN A 160 -0.87 21.34 9.25
C GLN A 160 -2.40 21.27 9.18
N ARG A 161 -2.97 20.17 8.65
CA ARG A 161 -4.43 19.94 8.61
C ARG A 161 -4.97 19.38 9.93
N TYR A 162 -4.10 18.92 10.83
CA TYR A 162 -4.52 18.25 12.06
C TYR A 162 -4.94 19.26 13.13
N LYS A 163 -6.15 19.07 13.66
CA LYS A 163 -6.67 19.85 14.80
C LYS A 163 -6.41 19.20 16.16
N ARG A 164 -6.05 17.93 16.15
CA ARG A 164 -5.70 17.11 17.32
C ARG A 164 -4.39 16.41 17.00
N ASP A 165 -3.71 15.94 18.04
CA ASP A 165 -2.43 15.26 17.87
C ASP A 165 -2.54 14.03 16.95
N PRO A 166 -1.43 13.65 16.29
CA PRO A 166 -0.12 14.31 16.29
C PRO A 166 -0.09 15.62 15.48
N ARG A 167 0.54 16.67 16.00
CA ARG A 167 0.68 17.98 15.31
C ARG A 167 2.13 18.35 14.97
N THR A 168 3.07 17.50 15.35
CA THR A 168 4.49 17.66 15.08
C THR A 168 5.02 16.41 14.38
N MET A 169 6.13 16.56 13.63
CA MET A 169 6.79 15.44 12.98
C MET A 169 7.24 14.39 14.01
N SER A 170 7.82 14.84 15.13
CA SER A 170 8.25 13.99 16.24
C SER A 170 7.10 13.13 16.79
N ALA A 171 5.96 13.74 17.11
CA ALA A 171 4.80 13.01 17.60
C ALA A 171 4.22 12.05 16.55
N LEU A 172 4.23 12.44 15.26
CA LEU A 172 3.81 11.56 14.18
C LEU A 172 4.70 10.32 14.09
N ILE A 173 6.01 10.50 14.12
CA ILE A 173 6.99 9.40 14.12
C ILE A 173 6.74 8.47 15.31
N ASP A 174 6.52 9.03 16.50
CA ASP A 174 6.24 8.24 17.70
C ASP A 174 4.95 7.42 17.56
N THR A 175 3.84 8.04 17.12
CA THR A 175 2.59 7.31 16.87
C THR A 175 2.77 6.20 15.81
N MET A 176 3.55 6.46 14.75
CA MET A 176 3.81 5.45 13.72
C MET A 176 4.69 4.30 14.24
N ALA A 177 5.60 4.56 15.17
CA ALA A 177 6.51 3.55 15.73
C ALA A 177 5.77 2.52 16.61
N GLU A 178 4.69 2.95 17.26
CA GLU A 178 3.82 2.08 18.07
C GLU A 178 3.13 1.01 17.20
N GLY A 179 2.60 1.40 16.04
CA GLY A 179 1.88 0.51 15.12
C GLY A 179 2.79 -0.39 14.27
N GLN A 180 2.42 -1.66 14.08
CA GLN A 180 3.22 -2.62 13.30
C GLN A 180 3.36 -2.22 11.82
N GLU A 181 2.28 -1.74 11.20
CA GLU A 181 2.21 -1.42 9.75
C GLU A 181 3.19 -0.29 9.37
N LEU A 182 3.39 0.70 10.23
CA LEU A 182 4.20 1.90 9.94
C LEU A 182 5.56 1.91 10.67
N ARG A 183 5.85 0.94 11.55
CA ARG A 183 7.05 0.94 12.40
C ARG A 183 8.35 1.13 11.62
N GLY A 184 8.61 0.33 10.60
CA GLY A 184 9.83 0.44 9.78
C GLY A 184 9.97 1.80 9.08
N PHE A 185 8.88 2.31 8.48
CA PHE A 185 8.83 3.66 7.92
C PHE A 185 9.13 4.74 8.97
N ALA A 186 8.56 4.62 10.18
CA ALA A 186 8.82 5.55 11.29
C ALA A 186 10.30 5.58 11.68
N HIS A 187 10.93 4.41 11.84
CA HIS A 187 12.35 4.31 12.16
C HIS A 187 13.21 4.99 11.10
N LYS A 188 12.90 4.76 9.83
CA LYS A 188 13.63 5.33 8.71
C LYS A 188 13.45 6.83 8.58
N LEU A 189 12.21 7.31 8.71
CA LEU A 189 11.93 8.74 8.75
C LEU A 189 12.68 9.42 9.90
N ASN A 190 12.77 8.77 11.06
CA ASN A 190 13.47 9.30 12.22
C ASN A 190 14.97 9.53 11.99
N THR A 191 15.61 8.75 11.10
CA THR A 191 17.03 8.97 10.77
C THR A 191 17.24 10.09 9.75
N MET A 192 16.21 10.41 8.96
CA MET A 192 16.27 11.35 7.84
C MET A 192 15.76 12.76 8.16
N VAL A 193 14.98 12.91 9.24
CA VAL A 193 14.54 14.23 9.72
C VAL A 193 15.61 14.91 10.59
N PRO A 194 15.64 16.25 10.65
CA PRO A 194 16.50 17.00 11.56
C PRO A 194 16.33 16.58 13.02
N PRO A 195 17.38 16.67 13.87
CA PRO A 195 17.34 16.22 15.26
C PRO A 195 16.14 16.72 16.08
N GLU A 196 15.74 17.98 15.88
CA GLU A 196 14.60 18.61 16.56
C GLU A 196 13.23 18.08 16.13
N GLN A 197 13.16 17.35 15.02
CA GLN A 197 11.94 16.73 14.49
C GLN A 197 11.85 15.23 14.78
N ARG A 198 12.87 14.64 15.42
CA ARG A 198 12.94 13.20 15.68
C ARG A 198 11.92 12.77 16.75
N GLY A 199 11.33 11.60 16.54
CA GLY A 199 10.56 10.90 17.56
C GLY A 199 11.45 10.40 18.70
N THR A 200 10.85 10.24 19.88
CA THR A 200 11.56 9.93 21.14
C THR A 200 11.01 8.70 21.86
N SER A 201 9.95 8.07 21.33
CA SER A 201 9.32 6.88 21.92
C SER A 201 10.30 5.71 22.09
N GLU A 202 10.05 4.88 23.10
CA GLU A 202 10.86 3.69 23.38
C GLU A 202 10.87 2.70 22.20
N ALA A 203 9.79 2.68 21.40
CA ALA A 203 9.69 1.86 20.21
C ALA A 203 10.78 2.17 19.16
N LEU A 204 11.34 3.39 19.16
CA LEU A 204 12.42 3.82 18.26
C LEU A 204 13.82 3.53 18.81
N THR A 205 13.96 3.35 20.12
CA THR A 205 15.25 3.10 20.80
C THR A 205 15.52 1.61 20.99
N ALA A 206 14.48 0.80 21.20
CA ALA A 206 14.59 -0.64 21.45
C ALA A 206 15.27 -1.44 20.32
N ASN A 207 15.15 -0.99 19.06
CA ASN A 207 15.75 -1.68 17.91
C ASN A 207 17.22 -1.30 17.63
N GLN A 208 17.72 -0.19 18.18
CA GLN A 208 19.12 0.21 17.97
C GLN A 208 20.12 -0.68 18.75
N GLN A 209 19.67 -1.30 19.85
CA GLN A 209 20.49 -2.20 20.66
C GLN A 209 20.62 -3.62 20.07
N GLY A 210 19.71 -4.03 19.19
CA GLY A 210 19.77 -5.32 18.49
C GLY A 210 20.79 -5.33 17.33
N SER A 211 20.90 -4.21 16.61
CA SER A 211 21.84 -4.08 15.49
C SER A 211 23.29 -3.95 15.96
N ALA A 212 23.55 -3.25 17.07
CA ALA A 212 24.88 -3.14 17.66
C ALA A 212 25.44 -4.48 18.18
N LYS A 213 24.58 -5.45 18.53
CA LYS A 213 25.02 -6.81 18.92
C LYS A 213 25.32 -7.73 17.73
N SER A 214 24.77 -7.46 16.54
CA SER A 214 25.10 -8.23 15.33
C SER A 214 26.46 -7.86 14.74
N VAL A 215 26.90 -6.61 14.87
CA VAL A 215 28.22 -6.16 14.35
C VAL A 215 29.38 -6.63 15.25
N ALA A 216 29.11 -7.01 16.50
CA ALA A 216 30.12 -7.46 17.46
C ALA A 216 30.37 -8.99 17.47
N LEU A 217 29.66 -9.77 16.62
CA LEU A 217 29.77 -11.25 16.58
C LEU A 217 30.34 -11.82 15.27
N ASP A 218 30.59 -11.01 14.24
CA ASP A 218 31.21 -11.45 12.97
C ASP A 218 32.74 -11.32 12.94
N GLY A 219 33.37 -11.39 14.11
CA GLY A 219 34.82 -11.52 14.26
C GLY A 219 35.17 -12.91 14.79
N VAL A 220 35.74 -13.74 13.92
CA VAL A 220 36.38 -15.07 14.17
C VAL A 220 35.47 -16.28 13.89
N ALA A 221 35.66 -16.90 12.71
CA ALA A 221 36.03 -18.31 12.59
C ALA A 221 36.37 -18.71 11.14
N ASP A 222 37.58 -19.24 10.97
CA ASP A 222 38.06 -19.99 9.82
C ASP A 222 37.84 -21.50 10.05
N ALA A 223 37.75 -22.23 8.93
CA ALA A 223 37.99 -23.66 8.70
C ALA A 223 37.02 -24.74 9.24
N GLY A 224 36.61 -25.63 8.33
CA GLY A 224 36.40 -27.05 8.62
C GLY A 224 35.18 -27.69 7.97
N GLY A 225 35.39 -28.53 6.94
CA GLY A 225 34.34 -29.22 6.20
C GLY A 225 33.71 -30.43 6.89
N GLY A 226 32.73 -31.05 6.20
CA GLY A 226 32.19 -32.36 6.56
C GLY A 226 30.76 -32.63 6.07
N SER A 227 30.63 -33.51 5.10
CA SER A 227 29.38 -34.10 4.57
C SER A 227 28.51 -34.79 5.63
N GLN A 228 27.18 -34.84 5.44
CA GLN A 228 26.38 -36.08 5.26
C GLN A 228 24.85 -35.90 5.40
N THR A 229 24.15 -36.54 4.45
CA THR A 229 22.91 -37.36 4.56
C THR A 229 21.52 -36.77 4.90
N THR A 230 20.61 -37.08 3.98
CA THR A 230 19.13 -37.19 4.09
C THR A 230 18.66 -38.21 5.15
N PRO A 231 17.39 -38.18 5.58
CA PRO A 231 16.41 -39.09 4.93
C PRO A 231 15.00 -38.53 4.72
N LYS A 232 14.27 -39.35 3.96
CA LYS A 232 12.95 -39.29 3.32
C LYS A 232 11.83 -39.81 4.24
N ALA A 233 10.59 -39.31 4.09
CA ALA A 233 9.30 -39.98 4.39
C ALA A 233 8.13 -39.00 4.14
N THR A 234 6.90 -39.32 3.72
CA THR A 234 6.24 -40.45 3.04
C THR A 234 4.86 -39.92 2.59
N GLU A 235 4.35 -40.41 1.46
CA GLU A 235 3.04 -40.15 0.88
C GLU A 235 1.87 -40.63 1.74
N SER A 236 0.68 -40.06 1.54
CA SER A 236 -0.59 -40.77 1.72
C SER A 236 -1.67 -40.18 0.80
N GLN A 237 -2.18 -41.03 -0.08
CA GLN A 237 -3.30 -40.80 -1.00
C GLN A 237 -4.62 -41.17 -0.32
N SER A 238 -5.72 -40.52 -0.70
CA SER A 238 -7.02 -41.18 -0.87
C SER A 238 -7.95 -40.35 -1.76
N ALA A 239 -8.53 -41.04 -2.75
CA ALA A 239 -9.49 -40.56 -3.73
C ALA A 239 -10.94 -40.65 -3.19
N HIS A 240 -11.88 -39.85 -3.72
CA HIS A 240 -13.04 -40.29 -4.54
C HIS A 240 -14.10 -39.16 -4.69
N THR A 241 -14.55 -38.92 -5.92
CA THR A 241 -15.71 -38.11 -6.38
C THR A 241 -16.94 -39.07 -6.56
N PRO A 242 -18.12 -38.77 -7.15
CA PRO A 242 -18.68 -37.53 -7.78
C PRO A 242 -20.21 -37.24 -7.63
N LYS A 243 -20.66 -36.07 -8.14
CA LYS A 243 -21.81 -35.76 -9.06
C LYS A 243 -22.65 -34.51 -8.70
N GLY A 244 -22.94 -33.68 -9.73
CA GLY A 244 -23.75 -32.43 -9.75
C GLY A 244 -25.28 -32.64 -9.89
N PRO A 245 -26.09 -31.80 -10.62
CA PRO A 245 -25.80 -30.59 -11.44
C PRO A 245 -26.84 -29.40 -11.42
N SER A 246 -26.49 -28.27 -12.09
CA SER A 246 -27.32 -27.26 -12.85
C SER A 246 -28.31 -26.31 -12.11
N ARG A 247 -28.76 -25.10 -12.53
CA ARG A 247 -28.74 -24.25 -13.76
C ARG A 247 -29.44 -22.88 -13.47
N GLY A 248 -29.18 -21.82 -14.26
CA GLY A 248 -30.06 -20.64 -14.54
C GLY A 248 -29.42 -19.26 -14.19
N GLN A 249 -29.03 -18.32 -15.10
CA GLN A 249 -29.63 -17.53 -16.22
C GLN A 249 -30.34 -16.19 -15.85
N GLY A 250 -29.88 -15.07 -16.49
CA GLY A 250 -30.57 -13.78 -16.75
C GLY A 250 -29.90 -12.52 -16.15
N SER A 251 -29.16 -11.63 -16.86
CA SER A 251 -29.54 -10.55 -17.85
C SER A 251 -30.23 -9.32 -17.19
N GLU A 252 -30.03 -8.01 -17.47
CA GLU A 252 -29.19 -7.16 -18.35
C GLU A 252 -29.48 -5.64 -18.03
N ARG A 253 -28.62 -4.70 -18.49
CA ARG A 253 -28.81 -3.24 -18.81
C ARG A 253 -28.95 -2.19 -17.68
N ALA A 254 -28.10 -1.16 -17.52
CA ALA A 254 -27.52 -0.09 -18.37
C ALA A 254 -28.43 1.14 -18.60
N LEU A 255 -28.01 2.33 -18.10
CA LEU A 255 -28.26 3.62 -18.75
C LEU A 255 -27.19 4.68 -18.33
N ILE A 256 -26.62 5.33 -19.34
CA ILE A 256 -25.62 6.42 -19.31
C ILE A 256 -26.34 7.74 -19.61
N ARG A 257 -25.91 8.89 -19.03
CA ARG A 257 -25.70 10.17 -19.76
C ARG A 257 -25.08 11.31 -18.91
N HIS A 258 -23.97 11.84 -19.47
CA HIS A 258 -23.34 13.19 -19.49
C HIS A 258 -24.02 14.37 -18.74
N GLY A 259 -23.36 15.41 -18.21
CA GLY A 259 -21.95 15.86 -18.19
C GLY A 259 -21.84 17.37 -17.80
N ASN A 260 -20.63 17.80 -17.38
CA ASN A 260 -20.05 19.17 -17.33
C ASN A 260 -20.39 20.15 -16.15
N PRO A 261 -19.59 21.21 -15.85
CA PRO A 261 -18.12 21.42 -15.89
C PRO A 261 -17.52 21.70 -14.48
N ALA A 262 -16.19 21.82 -14.43
CA ALA A 262 -15.34 21.97 -13.25
C ALA A 262 -15.40 23.34 -12.56
N GLU A 263 -15.41 23.31 -11.22
CA GLU A 263 -15.23 24.43 -10.28
C GLU A 263 -14.06 24.08 -9.32
N PRO A 264 -13.30 25.08 -8.83
CA PRO A 264 -12.03 24.85 -8.13
C PRO A 264 -12.20 24.12 -6.79
N VAL A 265 -11.41 23.06 -6.60
CA VAL A 265 -11.53 22.12 -5.48
C VAL A 265 -11.03 22.73 -4.18
N ARG A 266 -11.96 23.15 -3.31
CA ARG A 266 -11.70 23.43 -1.89
C ARG A 266 -11.35 22.13 -1.15
N SER A 267 -10.10 22.08 -0.67
CA SER A 267 -9.50 21.42 0.49
C SER A 267 -10.11 20.09 1.02
N LEU A 268 -9.23 19.11 1.29
CA LEU A 268 -9.38 17.88 2.11
C LEU A 268 -9.83 18.20 3.57
N ARG A 269 -11.02 18.79 3.72
CA ARG A 269 -11.53 19.35 4.99
C ARG A 269 -12.47 18.41 5.75
N ALA A 270 -12.81 17.24 5.22
CA ALA A 270 -14.01 16.50 5.65
C ALA A 270 -13.80 15.05 6.12
N LEU A 271 -12.63 14.67 6.65
CA LEU A 271 -12.44 13.36 7.30
C LEU A 271 -12.82 13.32 8.79
N ARG A 272 -13.44 14.36 9.35
CA ARG A 272 -13.75 14.42 10.79
C ARG A 272 -15.21 14.82 11.05
N GLY A 273 -16.02 13.79 11.27
CA GLY A 273 -17.18 13.76 12.15
C GLY A 273 -16.84 12.74 13.23
#